data_AF-A0A7X4HEH0-F1
#
_entry.id   AF-A0A7X4HEH0-F1
#
_cell.length_a   1.000
_cell.length_b   1.000
_cell.length_c   1.000
_cell.angle_alpha   90.00
_cell.angle_beta   90.00
_cell.angle_gamma   90.00
#
_symmetry.space_group_name_H-M   'P 1'
#
loop_
_entity.id
_entity.type
_entity.pdbx_description
1 polymer ?
#
loop_
_entity_poly.entity_id
_entity_poly.type
_entity_poly.pdbx_seq_one_letter_code
_entity_poly.pdbx_strand_id
1 'polypeptide(L)'
;MSSPQWQFAARFRRNAFGWKSDTPILRLKEALAEIKSAARADPLLAADGAVILLEKLSPAISQVDSSSGAIGSAVSRAIETLVPLIAAAASTSLVRHRWLQRLWAAVEDDDVPYLESLTEFWGELCGSPETASEWADIMLPPVQAAWQPGAPRTRYLKETTACLACLYAARRHDELLALLERAPFKWWHDHRWGAKALLAQGKVADAIVYAEASKGLNAPMGAIASFCESALLNAGQVDEAYARYAIAAAQGGTNLAVFRSVRKKYPGVPADTILRDLAASQPGQQGKWFAAAKDAGQYGLAIEFARRSPADPRTLARAARDFAERQPEFALDAAMEALKAIAQGYGYDITAADVLEAHAAAVRAAAVLQLPADAVGERLEALLAHPGINGAFILSVLGRVR
;
A
#
# COMPACT_ATOMS: atom_id res chain seq x y z
N MET A 1 -0.10 -43.17 11.41
CA MET A 1 -1.09 -42.30 12.07
C MET A 1 -1.94 -41.67 10.97
N SER A 2 -3.27 -41.79 11.04
CA SER A 2 -4.18 -41.23 10.02
C SER A 2 -3.96 -39.72 9.94
N SER A 3 -3.60 -39.21 8.76
CA SER A 3 -3.52 -37.76 8.56
C SER A 3 -4.88 -37.15 8.91
N PRO A 4 -4.95 -36.15 9.79
CA PRO A 4 -6.21 -35.49 10.11
C PRO A 4 -6.87 -34.99 8.83
N GLN A 5 -8.17 -35.25 8.73
CA GLN A 5 -8.95 -34.98 7.53
C GLN A 5 -9.30 -33.50 7.48
N TRP A 6 -8.41 -32.70 6.90
CA TRP A 6 -8.67 -31.30 6.60
C TRP A 6 -9.89 -31.14 5.69
N GLN A 7 -10.91 -30.40 6.13
CA GLN A 7 -12.13 -30.21 5.34
C GLN A 7 -11.83 -29.42 4.07
N PHE A 8 -10.96 -28.41 4.17
CA PHE A 8 -10.53 -27.64 3.00
C PHE A 8 -9.86 -28.52 1.93
N ALA A 9 -9.11 -29.56 2.31
CA ALA A 9 -8.31 -30.33 1.36
C ALA A 9 -9.19 -31.03 0.29
N ALA A 10 -10.42 -31.41 0.64
CA ALA A 10 -11.39 -31.96 -0.31
C ALA A 10 -12.01 -30.91 -1.25
N ARG A 11 -11.99 -29.64 -0.85
CA ARG A 11 -12.52 -28.50 -1.63
C ARG A 11 -11.50 -27.95 -2.62
N PHE A 12 -10.21 -27.96 -2.28
CA PHE A 12 -9.11 -27.54 -3.15
C PHE A 12 -8.59 -28.71 -4.01
N ARG A 13 -9.45 -29.20 -4.91
CA ARG A 13 -9.07 -30.14 -5.99
C ARG A 13 -8.68 -29.34 -7.23
N ARG A 14 -7.87 -29.95 -8.11
CA ARG A 14 -7.47 -29.31 -9.39
C ARG A 14 -8.72 -28.86 -10.16
N ASN A 15 -8.71 -27.61 -10.65
CA ASN A 15 -9.79 -26.98 -11.40
C ASN A 15 -11.15 -26.91 -10.67
N ALA A 16 -11.17 -26.85 -9.33
CA ALA A 16 -12.42 -26.95 -8.56
C ALA A 16 -13.39 -25.76 -8.69
N PHE A 17 -12.92 -24.57 -9.08
CA PHE A 17 -13.66 -23.31 -8.87
C PHE A 17 -14.25 -22.65 -10.13
N GLY A 18 -13.98 -23.19 -11.33
CA GLY A 18 -14.37 -22.53 -12.58
C GLY A 18 -13.78 -21.12 -12.71
N TRP A 19 -14.44 -20.24 -13.46
CA TRP A 19 -13.90 -18.90 -13.78
C TRP A 19 -14.17 -17.80 -12.74
N LYS A 20 -15.18 -17.97 -11.87
CA LYS A 20 -15.57 -16.93 -10.90
C LYS A 20 -14.65 -16.90 -9.69
N SER A 21 -14.26 -15.70 -9.24
CA SER A 21 -13.34 -15.51 -8.12
C SER A 21 -13.99 -15.50 -6.72
N ASP A 22 -15.29 -15.26 -6.60
CA ASP A 22 -15.96 -15.15 -5.29
C ASP A 22 -15.89 -16.44 -4.45
N THR A 23 -16.24 -17.58 -5.07
CA THR A 23 -16.23 -18.90 -4.42
C THR A 23 -14.84 -19.32 -3.92
N PRO A 24 -13.77 -19.31 -4.74
CA PRO A 24 -12.43 -19.66 -4.26
C PRO A 24 -11.95 -18.73 -3.16
N ILE A 25 -12.24 -17.42 -3.22
CA ILE A 25 -11.90 -16.47 -2.15
C ILE A 25 -12.61 -16.85 -0.85
N LEU A 26 -13.90 -17.19 -0.90
CA LEU A 26 -14.65 -17.67 0.27
C LEU A 26 -14.03 -18.96 0.84
N ARG A 27 -13.75 -19.96 0.00
CA ARG A 27 -13.16 -21.22 0.44
C ARG A 27 -11.75 -21.04 1.02
N LEU A 28 -10.98 -20.10 0.51
CA LEU A 28 -9.68 -19.76 1.06
C LEU A 28 -9.81 -19.18 2.47
N LYS A 29 -10.76 -18.26 2.69
CA LYS A 29 -11.05 -17.72 4.03
C LYS A 29 -11.47 -18.82 5.02
N GLU A 30 -12.31 -19.75 4.60
CA GLU A 30 -12.72 -20.90 5.43
C GLU A 30 -11.52 -21.79 5.80
N ALA A 31 -10.65 -22.10 4.83
CA ALA A 31 -9.45 -22.90 5.06
C ALA A 31 -8.48 -22.22 6.03
N LEU A 32 -8.28 -20.90 5.88
CA LEU A 32 -7.48 -20.11 6.82
C LEU A 32 -8.07 -20.13 8.23
N ALA A 33 -9.40 -20.06 8.38
CA ALA A 33 -10.04 -20.13 9.68
C ALA A 33 -9.88 -21.53 10.33
N GLU A 34 -10.04 -22.59 9.54
CA GLU A 34 -9.82 -23.98 9.98
C GLU A 34 -8.38 -24.18 10.50
N ILE A 35 -7.37 -23.77 9.72
CA ILE A 35 -5.96 -23.88 10.10
C ILE A 35 -5.64 -23.04 11.34
N LYS A 36 -6.13 -21.79 11.42
CA LYS A 36 -5.92 -20.93 12.60
C LYS A 36 -6.56 -21.50 13.85
N SER A 37 -7.69 -22.20 13.73
CA SER A 37 -8.32 -22.88 14.85
C SER A 37 -7.46 -24.04 15.34
N ALA A 38 -6.97 -24.87 14.42
CA ALA A 38 -6.08 -25.98 14.74
C ALA A 38 -4.77 -25.51 15.40
N ALA A 39 -4.21 -24.37 14.95
CA ALA A 39 -2.96 -23.81 15.46
C ALA A 39 -3.00 -23.50 16.97
N ARG A 40 -4.18 -23.31 17.55
CA ARG A 40 -4.34 -23.07 19.00
C ARG A 40 -4.10 -24.33 19.84
N ALA A 41 -4.35 -25.50 19.28
CA ALA A 41 -4.23 -26.78 19.96
C ALA A 41 -2.96 -27.53 19.53
N ASP A 42 -2.66 -27.54 18.24
CA ASP A 42 -1.52 -28.23 17.66
C ASP A 42 -0.89 -27.38 16.53
N PRO A 43 0.14 -26.57 16.87
CA PRO A 43 0.85 -25.76 15.89
C PRO A 43 1.55 -26.57 14.79
N LEU A 44 2.03 -27.78 15.10
CA LEU A 44 2.73 -28.62 14.13
C LEU A 44 1.76 -29.16 13.10
N LEU A 45 0.59 -29.62 13.56
CA LEU A 45 -0.50 -30.00 12.68
C LEU A 45 -0.96 -28.82 11.82
N ALA A 46 -1.14 -27.64 12.40
CA ALA A 46 -1.57 -26.47 11.64
C ALA A 46 -0.57 -26.07 10.56
N ALA A 47 0.74 -26.17 10.83
CA ALA A 47 1.78 -25.96 9.82
C ALA A 47 1.72 -27.01 8.69
N ASP A 48 1.51 -28.29 9.01
CA ASP A 48 1.25 -29.33 8.02
C ASP A 48 0.03 -28.99 7.14
N GLY A 49 -1.07 -28.53 7.75
CA GLY A 49 -2.27 -28.06 7.07
C GLY A 49 -2.00 -26.85 6.15
N ALA A 50 -1.21 -25.89 6.62
CA ALA A 50 -0.78 -24.73 5.85
C ALA A 50 0.01 -25.14 4.59
N VAL A 51 0.95 -26.08 4.72
CA VAL A 51 1.70 -26.64 3.60
C VAL A 51 0.77 -27.33 2.60
N ILE A 52 -0.17 -28.15 3.09
CA ILE A 52 -1.17 -28.82 2.22
C ILE A 52 -2.03 -27.81 1.46
N LEU A 53 -2.46 -26.72 2.11
CA LEU A 53 -3.28 -25.70 1.46
C LEU A 53 -2.50 -24.98 0.35
N LEU A 54 -1.27 -24.55 0.61
CA LEU A 54 -0.42 -23.86 -0.37
C LEU A 54 -0.13 -24.76 -1.58
N GLU A 55 0.20 -26.04 -1.35
CA GLU A 55 0.40 -27.04 -2.41
C GLU A 55 -0.82 -27.19 -3.33
N LYS A 56 -2.02 -27.14 -2.74
CA LYS A 56 -3.28 -27.34 -3.48
C LYS A 56 -3.82 -26.08 -4.14
N LEU A 57 -3.29 -24.90 -3.79
CA LEU A 57 -3.93 -23.63 -4.08
C LEU A 57 -3.94 -23.34 -5.58
N SER A 58 -2.76 -23.23 -6.19
CA SER A 58 -2.62 -22.88 -7.60
C SER A 58 -3.35 -23.85 -8.54
N PRO A 59 -3.19 -25.18 -8.40
CA PRO A 59 -3.94 -26.12 -9.24
C PRO A 59 -5.45 -26.01 -9.10
N ALA A 60 -5.96 -25.62 -7.92
CA ALA A 60 -7.40 -25.49 -7.70
C ALA A 60 -8.01 -24.25 -8.34
N ILE A 61 -7.25 -23.15 -8.43
CA ILE A 61 -7.71 -21.85 -8.94
C ILE A 61 -7.23 -21.54 -10.37
N SER A 62 -6.56 -22.47 -11.04
CA SER A 62 -6.00 -22.29 -12.39
C SER A 62 -6.99 -21.79 -13.45
N GLN A 63 -8.28 -22.09 -13.30
CA GLN A 63 -9.35 -21.68 -14.22
C GLN A 63 -10.01 -20.35 -13.84
N VAL A 64 -9.67 -19.78 -12.68
CA VAL A 64 -10.28 -18.56 -12.15
C VAL A 64 -9.75 -17.36 -12.91
N ASP A 65 -10.65 -16.46 -13.32
CA ASP A 65 -10.27 -15.19 -13.92
C ASP A 65 -9.60 -14.28 -12.87
N SER A 66 -8.32 -14.00 -13.08
CA SER A 66 -7.49 -13.17 -12.22
C SER A 66 -7.35 -11.72 -12.68
N SER A 67 -8.01 -11.32 -13.77
CA SER A 67 -7.91 -9.97 -14.35
C SER A 67 -8.27 -8.85 -13.36
N SER A 68 -9.22 -9.11 -12.46
CA SER A 68 -9.60 -8.18 -11.39
C SER A 68 -8.55 -8.00 -10.29
N GLY A 69 -7.54 -8.88 -10.22
CA GLY A 69 -6.54 -8.93 -9.14
C GLY A 69 -7.10 -9.43 -7.79
N ALA A 70 -8.40 -9.71 -7.69
CA ALA A 70 -9.05 -10.07 -6.43
C ALA A 70 -8.56 -11.42 -5.87
N ILE A 71 -8.47 -12.44 -6.74
CA ILE A 71 -7.98 -13.76 -6.34
C ILE A 71 -6.48 -13.71 -5.99
N GLY A 72 -5.66 -13.02 -6.79
CA GLY A 72 -4.23 -12.85 -6.49
C GLY A 72 -3.99 -12.15 -5.15
N SER A 73 -4.75 -11.09 -4.86
CA SER A 73 -4.71 -10.41 -3.56
C SER A 73 -5.13 -11.32 -2.40
N ALA A 74 -6.11 -12.21 -2.61
CA ALA A 74 -6.54 -13.16 -1.60
C ALA A 74 -5.47 -14.23 -1.34
N VAL A 75 -4.81 -14.74 -2.38
CA VAL A 75 -3.70 -15.69 -2.27
C VAL A 75 -2.51 -15.06 -1.54
N SER A 76 -2.09 -13.86 -1.92
CA SER A 76 -0.99 -13.14 -1.27
C SER A 76 -1.23 -12.97 0.24
N ARG A 77 -2.44 -12.55 0.65
CA ARG A 77 -2.81 -12.48 2.08
C ARG A 77 -2.84 -13.84 2.77
N ALA A 78 -3.18 -14.90 2.06
CA ALA A 78 -3.14 -16.25 2.60
C ALA A 78 -1.69 -16.70 2.85
N ILE A 79 -0.77 -16.42 1.92
CA ILE A 79 0.67 -16.67 2.11
C ILE A 79 1.18 -15.91 3.34
N GLU A 80 0.93 -14.60 3.44
CA GLU A 80 1.31 -13.77 4.60
C GLU A 80 0.74 -14.29 5.93
N THR A 81 -0.41 -14.97 5.89
CA THR A 81 -1.04 -15.57 7.07
C THR A 81 -0.43 -16.92 7.44
N LEU A 82 -0.09 -17.74 6.45
CA LEU A 82 0.32 -19.13 6.62
C LEU A 82 1.81 -19.28 6.89
N VAL A 83 2.64 -18.42 6.27
CA VAL A 83 4.10 -18.43 6.45
C VAL A 83 4.49 -18.36 7.94
N PRO A 84 3.96 -17.42 8.76
CA PRO A 84 4.32 -17.37 10.18
C PRO A 84 3.93 -18.61 10.97
N LEU A 85 2.82 -19.28 10.59
CA LEU A 85 2.39 -20.53 11.23
C LEU A 85 3.36 -21.67 10.92
N ILE A 86 3.82 -21.76 9.67
CA ILE A 86 4.82 -22.75 9.26
C ILE A 86 6.17 -22.45 9.92
N ALA A 87 6.62 -21.20 9.90
CA ALA A 87 7.89 -20.76 10.47
C ALA A 87 7.97 -21.02 11.98
N ALA A 88 6.91 -20.69 12.74
CA ALA A 88 6.88 -20.83 14.19
C ALA A 88 6.72 -22.27 14.71
N ALA A 89 6.28 -23.22 13.88
CA ALA A 89 6.06 -24.59 14.30
C ALA A 89 7.39 -25.31 14.62
N ALA A 90 7.54 -25.78 15.86
CA ALA A 90 8.71 -26.53 16.31
C ALA A 90 8.72 -27.94 15.69
N SER A 91 9.35 -28.06 14.52
CA SER A 91 9.47 -29.31 13.77
C SER A 91 10.90 -29.85 13.81
N THR A 92 11.05 -31.15 13.54
CA THR A 92 12.38 -31.73 13.30
C THR A 92 12.91 -31.26 11.94
N SER A 93 14.23 -31.24 11.77
CA SER A 93 14.85 -30.90 10.48
C SER A 93 14.29 -31.74 9.32
N LEU A 94 14.03 -33.03 9.53
CA LEU A 94 13.44 -33.90 8.50
C LEU A 94 12.04 -33.44 8.07
N VAL A 95 11.17 -33.08 9.03
CA VAL A 95 9.81 -32.60 8.73
C VAL A 95 9.88 -31.24 8.02
N ARG A 96 10.75 -30.34 8.49
CA ARG A 96 11.00 -29.03 7.90
C ARG A 96 11.44 -29.15 6.43
N HIS A 97 12.42 -30.00 6.14
CA HIS A 97 12.88 -30.26 4.77
C HIS A 97 11.76 -30.79 3.88
N ARG A 98 10.97 -31.73 4.38
CA ARG A 98 9.83 -32.28 3.63
C ARG A 98 8.79 -31.21 3.30
N TRP A 99 8.53 -30.27 4.22
CA TRP A 99 7.64 -29.15 3.95
C TRP A 99 8.19 -28.25 2.84
N LEU A 100 9.45 -27.85 2.96
CA LEU A 100 10.10 -26.97 1.98
C LEU A 100 10.17 -27.62 0.59
N GLN A 101 10.47 -28.92 0.49
CA GLN A 101 10.44 -29.66 -0.77
C GLN A 101 9.05 -29.65 -1.43
N ARG A 102 7.98 -29.86 -0.65
CA ARG A 102 6.60 -29.84 -1.16
C ARG A 102 6.18 -28.44 -1.61
N LEU A 103 6.53 -27.43 -0.82
CA LEU A 103 6.26 -26.03 -1.18
C LEU A 103 7.04 -25.62 -2.43
N TRP A 104 8.29 -26.08 -2.58
CA TRP A 104 9.12 -25.76 -3.72
C TRP A 104 8.56 -26.38 -5.00
N ALA A 105 8.17 -27.65 -4.95
CA ALA A 105 7.48 -28.32 -6.06
C ALA A 105 6.19 -27.57 -6.45
N ALA A 106 5.42 -27.07 -5.47
CA ALA A 106 4.23 -26.28 -5.75
C ALA A 106 4.54 -24.94 -6.42
N VAL A 107 5.65 -24.29 -6.07
CA VAL A 107 6.14 -23.06 -6.73
C VAL A 107 6.64 -23.36 -8.14
N GLU A 108 7.34 -24.48 -8.35
CA GLU A 108 7.82 -24.89 -9.68
C GLU A 108 6.65 -25.17 -10.64
N ASP A 109 5.64 -25.91 -10.16
CA ASP A 109 4.41 -26.26 -10.90
C ASP A 109 3.40 -25.10 -11.01
N ASP A 110 3.74 -23.90 -10.52
CA ASP A 110 2.90 -22.72 -10.56
C ASP A 110 2.91 -22.07 -11.95
N ASP A 111 1.97 -22.48 -12.81
CA ASP A 111 1.81 -21.99 -14.18
C ASP A 111 1.42 -20.50 -14.23
N VAL A 112 0.41 -20.14 -13.45
CA VAL A 112 0.03 -18.74 -13.18
C VAL A 112 0.66 -18.36 -11.85
N PRO A 113 1.52 -17.32 -11.76
CA PRO A 113 2.40 -17.07 -10.61
C PRO A 113 1.64 -16.57 -9.36
N TYR A 114 0.78 -17.41 -8.78
CA TYR A 114 0.04 -17.12 -7.57
C TYR A 114 0.89 -17.34 -6.30
N LEU A 115 1.82 -18.30 -6.35
CA LEU A 115 2.70 -18.69 -5.26
C LEU A 115 4.09 -18.04 -5.35
N GLU A 116 4.37 -17.24 -6.39
CA GLU A 116 5.66 -16.57 -6.56
C GLU A 116 6.10 -15.78 -5.32
N SER A 117 5.17 -15.06 -4.68
CA SER A 117 5.45 -14.30 -3.44
C SER A 117 5.88 -15.18 -2.26
N LEU A 118 5.61 -16.49 -2.27
CA LEU A 118 6.07 -17.42 -1.24
C LEU A 118 7.60 -17.48 -1.18
N THR A 119 8.28 -17.29 -2.31
CA THR A 119 9.74 -17.29 -2.41
C THR A 119 10.39 -16.15 -1.62
N GLU A 120 9.68 -15.05 -1.40
CA GLU A 120 10.15 -13.92 -0.57
C GLU A 120 10.32 -14.32 0.91
N PHE A 121 9.55 -15.32 1.35
CA PHE A 121 9.53 -15.79 2.73
C PHE A 121 10.39 -17.05 2.95
N TRP A 122 11.16 -17.48 1.95
CA TRP A 122 11.84 -18.78 2.00
C TRP A 122 12.82 -18.89 3.18
N GLY A 123 13.52 -17.80 3.51
CA GLY A 123 14.37 -17.72 4.69
C GLY A 123 13.62 -17.92 6.02
N GLU A 124 12.40 -17.39 6.13
CA GLU A 124 11.54 -17.60 7.32
C GLU A 124 11.00 -19.03 7.37
N LEU A 125 10.59 -19.56 6.22
CA LEU A 125 10.09 -20.93 6.09
C LEU A 125 11.14 -21.98 6.47
N CYS A 126 12.43 -21.67 6.29
CA CYS A 126 13.53 -22.54 6.72
C CYS A 126 13.55 -22.78 8.24
N GLY A 127 13.07 -21.83 9.04
CA GLY A 127 12.95 -21.95 10.51
C GLY A 127 14.28 -21.99 11.28
N SER A 128 15.42 -22.16 10.62
CA SER A 128 16.76 -22.10 11.21
C SER A 128 17.80 -21.59 10.20
N PRO A 129 18.87 -20.92 10.65
CA PRO A 129 19.99 -20.53 9.78
C PRO A 129 20.66 -21.72 9.08
N GLU A 130 20.72 -22.88 9.73
CA GLU A 130 21.34 -24.10 9.21
C GLU A 130 20.56 -24.63 8.01
N THR A 131 19.24 -24.80 8.15
CA THR A 131 18.37 -25.20 7.03
C THR A 131 18.36 -24.15 5.93
N ALA A 132 18.38 -22.85 6.28
CA ALA A 132 18.49 -21.79 5.28
C ALA A 132 19.81 -21.87 4.49
N SER A 133 20.92 -22.24 5.14
CA SER A 133 22.20 -22.45 4.46
C SER A 133 22.16 -23.64 3.51
N GLU A 134 21.59 -24.78 3.94
CA GLU A 134 21.45 -25.97 3.09
C GLU A 134 20.61 -25.67 1.83
N TRP A 135 19.51 -24.93 1.99
CA TRP A 135 18.68 -24.50 0.86
C TRP A 135 19.36 -23.45 -0.01
N ALA A 136 20.14 -22.54 0.57
CA ALA A 136 20.98 -21.61 -0.20
C ALA A 136 21.95 -22.39 -1.10
N ASP A 137 22.60 -23.43 -0.59
CA ASP A 137 23.57 -24.24 -1.35
C ASP A 137 22.91 -25.00 -2.52
N ILE A 138 21.63 -25.38 -2.38
CA ILE A 138 20.85 -25.99 -3.47
C ILE A 138 20.52 -24.95 -4.56
N MET A 139 20.10 -23.76 -4.15
CA MET A 139 19.56 -22.73 -5.06
C MET A 139 20.64 -21.83 -5.68
N LEU A 140 21.80 -21.71 -5.05
CA LEU A 140 22.86 -20.81 -5.48
C LEU A 140 23.49 -21.17 -6.85
N PRO A 141 23.83 -22.44 -7.14
CA PRO A 141 24.44 -22.80 -8.42
C PRO A 141 23.63 -22.39 -9.66
N PRO A 142 22.30 -22.66 -9.78
CA PRO A 142 21.54 -22.23 -10.96
C PRO A 142 21.45 -20.71 -11.08
N VAL A 143 21.33 -19.97 -9.97
CA VAL A 143 21.31 -18.50 -9.98
C VAL A 143 22.65 -17.95 -10.46
N GLN A 144 23.77 -18.46 -9.93
CA GLN A 144 25.11 -18.05 -10.37
C GLN A 144 25.36 -18.33 -11.86
N ALA A 145 24.88 -19.47 -12.37
CA ALA A 145 24.98 -19.84 -13.77
C ALA A 145 24.20 -18.87 -14.67
N ALA A 146 22.98 -18.50 -14.29
CA ALA A 146 22.16 -17.56 -15.04
C ALA A 146 22.71 -16.12 -15.02
N TRP A 147 23.49 -15.76 -14.00
CA TRP A 147 24.13 -14.44 -13.88
C TRP A 147 25.56 -14.39 -14.42
N GLN A 148 26.02 -15.44 -15.13
CA GLN A 148 27.33 -15.40 -15.79
C GLN A 148 27.34 -14.40 -16.97
N PRO A 149 28.46 -13.69 -17.20
CA PRO A 149 28.62 -12.87 -18.40
C PRO A 149 28.38 -13.71 -19.67
N GLY A 150 27.47 -13.25 -20.53
CA GLY A 150 27.11 -13.94 -21.78
C GLY A 150 25.96 -14.95 -21.67
N ALA A 151 25.45 -15.23 -20.46
CA ALA A 151 24.24 -16.02 -20.31
C ALA A 151 23.02 -15.30 -20.91
N PRO A 152 22.03 -16.03 -21.47
CA PRO A 152 20.80 -15.43 -21.98
C PRO A 152 20.08 -14.68 -20.85
N ARG A 153 19.99 -13.35 -20.96
CA ARG A 153 19.39 -12.46 -19.94
C ARG A 153 17.86 -12.52 -19.88
N THR A 154 17.25 -13.50 -20.54
CA THR A 154 15.80 -13.57 -20.79
C THR A 154 15.06 -14.51 -19.84
N ARG A 155 15.76 -15.35 -19.07
CA ARG A 155 15.12 -16.32 -18.17
C ARG A 155 15.04 -15.76 -16.75
N TYR A 156 13.83 -15.38 -16.34
CA TYR A 156 13.50 -15.26 -14.93
C TYR A 156 13.63 -16.63 -14.25
N LEU A 157 14.32 -16.68 -13.11
CA LEU A 157 14.50 -17.88 -12.30
C LEU A 157 13.72 -17.73 -11.00
N LYS A 158 12.79 -18.67 -10.76
CA LYS A 158 11.98 -18.74 -9.53
C LYS A 158 12.88 -18.88 -8.28
N GLU A 159 14.07 -19.44 -8.46
CA GLU A 159 15.12 -19.67 -7.46
C GLU A 159 15.72 -18.38 -6.91
N THR A 160 15.73 -17.30 -7.69
CA THR A 160 16.51 -16.08 -7.38
C THR A 160 16.13 -15.51 -6.02
N THR A 161 14.84 -15.24 -5.82
CA THR A 161 14.30 -14.64 -4.61
C THR A 161 14.53 -15.52 -3.39
N ALA A 162 14.23 -16.82 -3.54
CA ALA A 162 14.36 -17.80 -2.46
C ALA A 162 15.84 -18.00 -2.06
N CYS A 163 16.75 -18.01 -3.03
CA CYS A 163 18.20 -18.06 -2.79
C CYS A 163 18.66 -16.85 -1.96
N LEU A 164 18.29 -15.63 -2.37
CA LEU A 164 18.64 -14.41 -1.64
C LEU A 164 18.04 -14.40 -0.22
N ALA A 165 16.78 -14.84 -0.08
CA ALA A 165 16.13 -14.96 1.22
C ALA A 165 16.84 -15.97 2.15
N CYS A 166 17.28 -17.11 1.60
CA CYS A 166 18.04 -18.12 2.33
C CYS A 166 19.42 -17.63 2.76
N LEU A 167 20.19 -17.03 1.85
CA LEU A 167 21.50 -16.47 2.19
C LEU A 167 21.39 -15.42 3.32
N TYR A 168 20.34 -14.60 3.28
CA TYR A 168 20.05 -13.63 4.34
C TYR A 168 19.72 -14.32 5.68
N ALA A 169 18.79 -15.28 5.68
CA ALA A 169 18.41 -16.00 6.91
C ALA A 169 19.55 -16.85 7.49
N ALA A 170 20.43 -17.39 6.64
CA ALA A 170 21.65 -18.09 7.02
C ALA A 170 22.75 -17.16 7.56
N ARG A 171 22.56 -15.84 7.51
CA ARG A 171 23.56 -14.80 7.85
C ARG A 171 24.82 -14.86 6.96
N ARG A 172 24.70 -15.43 5.75
CA ARG A 172 25.74 -15.44 4.71
C ARG A 172 25.73 -14.13 3.93
N HIS A 173 25.79 -13.01 4.67
CA HIS A 173 25.58 -11.66 4.12
C HIS A 173 26.61 -11.26 3.07
N ASP A 174 27.88 -11.62 3.26
CA ASP A 174 28.94 -11.25 2.32
C ASP A 174 28.83 -12.01 1.00
N GLU A 175 28.42 -13.28 1.06
CA GLU A 175 28.14 -14.08 -0.13
C GLU A 175 26.89 -13.60 -0.88
N LEU A 176 25.86 -13.19 -0.13
CA LEU A 176 24.68 -12.52 -0.70
C LEU A 176 25.08 -11.26 -1.48
N LEU A 177 25.89 -10.39 -0.88
CA LEU A 177 26.37 -9.17 -1.53
C LEU A 177 27.24 -9.50 -2.76
N ALA A 178 28.15 -10.46 -2.65
CA ALA A 178 28.99 -10.90 -3.77
C ALA A 178 28.18 -11.51 -4.93
N LEU A 179 27.08 -12.21 -4.63
CA LEU A 179 26.15 -12.71 -5.64
C LEU A 179 25.45 -11.54 -6.35
N LEU A 180 24.93 -10.55 -5.60
CA LEU A 180 24.23 -9.39 -6.16
C LEU A 180 25.13 -8.49 -7.02
N GLU A 181 26.43 -8.41 -6.75
CA GLU A 181 27.37 -7.69 -7.64
C GLU A 181 27.47 -8.31 -9.04
N ARG A 182 27.09 -9.59 -9.18
CA ARG A 182 27.03 -10.29 -10.46
C ARG A 182 25.65 -10.19 -11.12
N ALA A 183 24.65 -9.63 -10.44
CA ALA A 183 23.30 -9.54 -10.97
C ALA A 183 23.29 -8.74 -12.29
N PRO A 184 22.54 -9.20 -13.31
CA PRO A 184 22.52 -8.54 -14.61
C PRO A 184 21.89 -7.14 -14.56
N PHE A 185 21.03 -6.88 -13.56
CA PHE A 185 20.32 -5.64 -13.35
C PHE A 185 20.23 -5.32 -11.85
N LYS A 186 20.24 -4.03 -11.50
CA LYS A 186 20.06 -3.53 -10.12
C LYS A 186 18.58 -3.36 -9.77
N TRP A 187 17.77 -4.41 -9.99
CA TRP A 187 16.35 -4.35 -9.68
C TRP A 187 16.12 -4.34 -8.17
N TRP A 188 15.29 -3.41 -7.70
CA TRP A 188 14.98 -3.27 -6.28
C TRP A 188 14.52 -4.59 -5.63
N HIS A 189 13.77 -5.41 -6.37
CA HIS A 189 13.29 -6.70 -5.91
C HIS A 189 14.39 -7.62 -5.35
N ASP A 190 15.57 -7.63 -6.00
CA ASP A 190 16.72 -8.43 -5.56
C ASP A 190 17.63 -7.60 -4.66
N HIS A 191 17.90 -6.34 -5.05
CA HIS A 191 18.82 -5.43 -4.36
C HIS A 191 18.37 -5.10 -2.93
N ARG A 192 17.07 -5.17 -2.62
CA ARG A 192 16.57 -5.02 -1.24
C ARG A 192 17.19 -6.03 -0.28
N TRP A 193 17.57 -7.23 -0.75
CA TRP A 193 18.21 -8.24 0.09
C TRP A 193 19.64 -7.83 0.47
N GLY A 194 20.39 -7.22 -0.46
CA GLY A 194 21.71 -6.64 -0.17
C GLY A 194 21.60 -5.48 0.81
N ALA A 195 20.62 -4.60 0.63
CA ALA A 195 20.36 -3.51 1.56
C ALA A 195 19.99 -4.03 2.97
N LYS A 196 19.15 -5.07 3.07
CA LYS A 196 18.85 -5.76 4.34
C LYS A 196 20.12 -6.36 4.97
N ALA A 197 20.96 -7.01 4.17
CA ALA A 197 22.22 -7.61 4.64
C ALA A 197 23.16 -6.55 5.24
N LEU A 198 23.28 -5.38 4.61
CA LEU A 198 24.05 -4.25 5.15
C LEU A 198 23.47 -3.72 6.47
N LEU A 199 22.14 -3.61 6.59
CA LEU A 199 21.49 -3.25 7.85
C LEU A 199 21.76 -4.27 8.96
N ALA A 200 21.70 -5.57 8.65
CA ALA A 200 21.99 -6.63 9.60
C ALA A 200 23.45 -6.61 10.09
N GLN A 201 24.37 -6.02 9.32
CA GLN A 201 25.75 -5.75 9.71
C GLN A 201 25.94 -4.40 10.46
N GLY A 202 24.85 -3.66 10.72
CA GLY A 202 24.90 -2.34 11.36
C GLY A 202 25.34 -1.18 10.43
N LYS A 203 25.47 -1.43 9.13
CA LYS A 203 25.95 -0.44 8.13
C LYS A 203 24.78 0.36 7.56
N VAL A 204 24.15 1.19 8.38
CA VAL A 204 22.92 1.94 8.02
C VAL A 204 23.14 2.85 6.81
N ALA A 205 24.19 3.67 6.81
CA ALA A 205 24.49 4.58 5.72
C ALA A 205 24.75 3.83 4.39
N ASP A 206 25.55 2.76 4.43
CA ASP A 206 25.84 1.94 3.25
C ASP A 206 24.57 1.28 2.71
N ALA A 207 23.68 0.79 3.58
CA ALA A 207 22.42 0.20 3.18
C ALA A 207 21.51 1.18 2.43
N ILE A 208 21.49 2.45 2.87
CA ILE A 208 20.74 3.51 2.21
C ILE A 208 21.34 3.81 0.84
N VAL A 209 22.66 4.03 0.76
CA VAL A 209 23.35 4.25 -0.52
C VAL A 209 23.10 3.09 -1.49
N TYR A 210 23.19 1.86 -0.99
CA TYR A 210 22.93 0.65 -1.76
C TYR A 210 21.48 0.58 -2.26
N ALA A 211 20.49 0.89 -1.41
CA ALA A 211 19.10 0.93 -1.82
C ALA A 211 18.82 2.03 -2.87
N GLU A 212 19.42 3.21 -2.71
CA GLU A 212 19.28 4.31 -3.66
C GLU A 212 19.92 4.03 -5.02
N ALA A 213 20.93 3.15 -5.08
CA ALA A 213 21.54 2.71 -6.34
C ALA A 213 20.58 1.89 -7.24
N SER A 214 19.43 1.44 -6.72
CA SER A 214 18.35 0.82 -7.50
C SER A 214 17.39 1.82 -8.14
N LYS A 215 17.53 3.12 -7.87
CA LYS A 215 16.70 4.15 -8.49
C LYS A 215 16.97 4.21 -9.99
N GLY A 216 15.92 4.39 -10.78
CA GLY A 216 16.02 4.44 -12.24
C GLY A 216 14.64 4.36 -12.90
N LEU A 217 14.66 4.20 -14.23
CA LEU A 217 13.44 4.02 -15.02
C LEU A 217 12.67 2.77 -14.52
N ASN A 218 11.38 2.92 -14.26
CA ASN A 218 10.49 1.88 -13.71
C ASN A 218 10.85 1.37 -12.29
N ALA A 219 11.79 1.99 -11.60
CA ALA A 219 12.09 1.60 -10.21
C ALA A 219 10.90 1.95 -9.29
N PRO A 220 10.57 1.09 -8.31
CA PRO A 220 9.49 1.35 -7.36
C PRO A 220 9.97 2.36 -6.31
N MET A 221 10.04 3.64 -6.70
CA MET A 221 10.64 4.73 -5.90
C MET A 221 10.05 4.82 -4.49
N GLY A 222 8.74 4.61 -4.33
CA GLY A 222 8.09 4.60 -3.02
C GLY A 222 8.52 3.44 -2.12
N ALA A 223 8.79 2.26 -2.69
CA ALA A 223 9.28 1.11 -1.92
C ALA A 223 10.73 1.30 -1.48
N ILE A 224 11.58 1.87 -2.34
CA ILE A 224 12.95 2.25 -2.00
C ILE A 224 12.93 3.31 -0.88
N ALA A 225 12.12 4.35 -1.02
CA ALA A 225 11.98 5.39 -0.01
C ALA A 225 11.48 4.82 1.33
N SER A 226 10.48 3.94 1.32
CA SER A 226 9.96 3.27 2.52
C SER A 226 11.03 2.44 3.25
N PHE A 227 11.90 1.76 2.49
CA PHE A 227 13.03 1.03 3.07
C PHE A 227 14.03 1.98 3.73
N CYS A 228 14.48 3.02 3.02
CA CYS A 228 15.46 3.98 3.55
C CYS A 228 14.90 4.75 4.76
N GLU A 229 13.61 5.13 4.71
CA GLU A 229 12.90 5.75 5.82
C GLU A 229 12.94 4.84 7.06
N SER A 230 12.55 3.57 6.90
CA SER A 230 12.53 2.60 8.00
C SER A 230 13.92 2.35 8.57
N ALA A 231 14.96 2.32 7.72
CA ALA A 231 16.34 2.17 8.15
C ALA A 231 16.79 3.33 9.06
N LEU A 232 16.52 4.58 8.66
CA LEU A 232 16.86 5.76 9.45
C LEU A 232 16.04 5.85 10.74
N LEU A 233 14.74 5.56 10.69
CA LEU A 233 13.88 5.56 11.88
C LEU A 233 14.35 4.54 12.92
N ASN A 234 14.70 3.32 12.49
CA ASN A 234 15.24 2.29 13.39
C ASN A 234 16.60 2.67 13.99
N ALA A 235 17.39 3.49 13.28
CA ALA A 235 18.64 4.06 13.77
C ALA A 235 18.44 5.31 14.65
N GLY A 236 17.20 5.77 14.87
CA GLY A 236 16.88 6.98 15.64
C GLY A 236 17.13 8.29 14.88
N GLN A 237 17.42 8.24 13.58
CA GLN A 237 17.71 9.41 12.74
C GLN A 237 16.41 10.00 12.15
N VAL A 238 15.51 10.43 13.04
CA VAL A 238 14.14 10.84 12.70
C VAL A 238 14.10 12.05 11.76
N ASP A 239 14.93 13.07 12.01
CA ASP A 239 14.93 14.30 11.21
C ASP A 239 15.38 14.04 9.77
N GLU A 240 16.41 13.21 9.58
CA GLU A 240 16.89 12.82 8.26
C GLU A 240 15.86 11.95 7.53
N ALA A 241 15.22 11.01 8.25
CA ALA A 241 14.16 10.17 7.69
C ALA A 241 13.01 11.03 7.13
N TYR A 242 12.60 12.04 7.91
CA TYR A 242 11.57 12.97 7.50
C TYR A 242 11.98 13.76 6.26
N ALA A 243 13.13 14.44 6.33
CA ALA A 243 13.59 15.35 5.29
C ALA A 243 13.81 14.66 3.93
N ARG A 244 14.28 13.41 3.93
CA ARG A 244 14.64 12.70 2.69
C ARG A 244 13.56 11.78 2.15
N TYR A 245 12.80 11.12 3.01
CA TYR A 245 11.99 9.97 2.59
C TYR A 245 10.53 10.01 2.99
N ALA A 246 10.12 10.75 4.04
CA ALA A 246 8.75 10.69 4.54
C ALA A 246 7.70 10.91 3.45
N ILE A 247 7.89 11.90 2.57
CA ILE A 247 6.94 12.24 1.51
C ILE A 247 6.92 11.17 0.41
N ALA A 248 8.09 10.71 -0.04
CA ALA A 248 8.19 9.69 -1.08
C ALA A 248 7.74 8.29 -0.61
N ALA A 249 7.93 7.99 0.68
CA ALA A 249 7.50 6.76 1.34
C ALA A 249 6.01 6.78 1.74
N ALA A 250 5.37 7.95 1.75
CA ALA A 250 3.99 8.09 2.18
C ALA A 250 3.05 7.37 1.21
N GLN A 251 2.26 6.43 1.73
CA GLN A 251 1.29 5.64 0.97
C GLN A 251 -0.07 5.66 1.68
N GLY A 252 -1.15 5.59 0.90
CA GLY A 252 -2.52 5.54 1.43
C GLY A 252 -3.57 5.64 0.33
N GLY A 253 -4.74 5.05 0.56
CA GLY A 253 -5.85 5.07 -0.40
C GLY A 253 -6.52 6.45 -0.56
N THR A 254 -6.24 7.38 0.35
CA THR A 254 -6.69 8.78 0.28
C THR A 254 -5.61 9.69 0.85
N ASN A 255 -5.60 10.98 0.46
CA ASN A 255 -4.66 11.96 1.00
C ASN A 255 -4.77 12.12 2.53
N LEU A 256 -5.98 11.96 3.08
CA LEU A 256 -6.17 11.94 4.53
C LEU A 256 -5.45 10.74 5.17
N ALA A 257 -5.52 9.56 4.56
CA ALA A 257 -4.80 8.38 5.04
C ALA A 257 -3.28 8.55 4.91
N VAL A 258 -2.80 9.15 3.82
CA VAL A 258 -1.38 9.48 3.60
C VAL A 258 -0.89 10.45 4.69
N PHE A 259 -1.59 11.55 4.93
CA PHE A 259 -1.24 12.51 5.97
C PHE A 259 -1.22 11.86 7.37
N ARG A 260 -2.23 11.06 7.70
CA ARG A 260 -2.29 10.34 8.98
C ARG A 260 -1.16 9.33 9.14
N SER A 261 -0.71 8.67 8.08
CA SER A 261 0.39 7.71 8.14
C SER A 261 1.72 8.41 8.43
N VAL A 262 1.97 9.57 7.79
CA VAL A 262 3.16 10.40 8.07
C VAL A 262 3.10 10.96 9.51
N ARG A 263 1.98 11.57 9.91
CA ARG A 263 1.81 12.11 11.27
C ARG A 263 2.01 11.07 12.38
N LYS A 264 1.63 9.81 12.12
CA LYS A 264 1.86 8.70 13.06
C LYS A 264 3.35 8.38 13.22
N LYS A 265 4.13 8.42 12.12
CA LYS A 265 5.58 8.16 12.15
C LYS A 265 6.37 9.33 12.73
N TYR A 266 5.90 10.56 12.51
CA TYR A 266 6.59 11.79 12.88
C TYR A 266 5.73 12.67 13.80
N PRO A 267 5.48 12.26 15.06
CA PRO A 267 4.63 13.02 15.97
C PRO A 267 5.23 14.38 16.38
N GLY A 268 6.55 14.56 16.24
CA GLY A 268 7.26 15.81 16.54
C GLY A 268 7.20 16.86 15.43
N VAL A 269 6.77 16.50 14.21
CA VAL A 269 6.69 17.45 13.09
C VAL A 269 5.31 18.10 13.08
N PRO A 270 5.21 19.45 13.03
CA PRO A 270 3.93 20.15 12.98
C PRO A 270 3.05 19.71 11.81
N ALA A 271 1.74 19.62 12.06
CA ALA A 271 0.78 19.13 11.08
C ALA A 271 0.74 20.00 9.80
N ASP A 272 0.88 21.32 9.95
CA ASP A 272 0.92 22.27 8.83
C ASP A 272 2.17 22.07 7.97
N THR A 273 3.34 21.81 8.57
CA THR A 273 4.57 21.45 7.84
C THR A 273 4.36 20.19 7.00
N ILE A 274 3.86 19.10 7.62
CA ILE A 274 3.59 17.84 6.91
C ILE A 274 2.64 18.07 5.72
N LEU A 275 1.54 18.81 5.95
CA LEU A 275 0.56 19.10 4.91
C LEU A 275 1.16 19.91 3.75
N ARG A 276 2.00 20.90 4.04
CA ARG A 276 2.67 21.72 3.03
C ARG A 276 3.66 20.90 2.21
N ASP A 277 4.46 20.06 2.85
CA ASP A 277 5.43 19.19 2.17
C ASP A 277 4.73 18.17 1.26
N LEU A 278 3.65 17.54 1.76
CA LEU A 278 2.82 16.62 0.98
C LEU A 278 2.18 17.33 -0.22
N ALA A 279 1.63 18.53 -0.03
CA ALA A 279 1.05 19.31 -1.12
C ALA A 279 2.09 19.78 -2.14
N ALA A 280 3.30 20.11 -1.71
CA ALA A 280 4.40 20.50 -2.59
C ALA A 280 4.87 19.35 -3.50
N SER A 281 4.74 18.10 -3.04
CA SER A 281 5.07 16.92 -3.86
C SER A 281 4.14 16.70 -5.07
N GLN A 282 2.96 17.33 -5.07
CA GLN A 282 1.97 17.24 -6.15
C GLN A 282 1.50 18.63 -6.58
N PRO A 283 2.34 19.38 -7.31
CA PRO A 283 1.98 20.71 -7.79
C PRO A 283 0.67 20.70 -8.59
N GLY A 284 -0.23 21.63 -8.26
CA GLY A 284 -1.54 21.75 -8.91
C GLY A 284 -2.64 20.83 -8.34
N GLN A 285 -2.34 20.06 -7.30
CA GLN A 285 -3.30 19.17 -6.64
C GLN A 285 -3.49 19.49 -5.15
N GLN A 286 -3.17 20.71 -4.74
CA GLN A 286 -3.21 21.16 -3.34
C GLN A 286 -4.60 20.97 -2.72
N GLY A 287 -5.66 21.30 -3.45
CA GLY A 287 -7.06 21.12 -3.03
C GLY A 287 -7.41 19.69 -2.63
N LYS A 288 -6.70 18.67 -3.13
CA LYS A 288 -6.92 17.28 -2.69
C LYS A 288 -6.48 17.04 -1.23
N TRP A 289 -5.73 17.96 -0.63
CA TRP A 289 -5.32 17.93 0.78
C TRP A 289 -6.27 18.72 1.71
N PHE A 290 -7.32 19.36 1.17
CA PHE A 290 -8.32 20.11 1.95
C PHE A 290 -8.87 19.29 3.13
N ALA A 291 -9.31 18.06 2.86
CA ALA A 291 -9.90 17.20 3.89
C ALA A 291 -8.88 16.84 4.99
N ALA A 292 -7.61 16.65 4.63
CA ALA A 292 -6.53 16.38 5.57
C ALA A 292 -6.21 17.59 6.45
N ALA A 293 -6.12 18.78 5.86
CA ALA A 293 -5.90 20.02 6.59
C ALA A 293 -7.04 20.34 7.56
N LYS A 294 -8.29 20.19 7.11
CA LYS A 294 -9.48 20.34 7.95
C LYS A 294 -9.50 19.34 9.11
N ASP A 295 -9.22 18.06 8.86
CA ASP A 295 -9.15 17.03 9.91
C ASP A 295 -8.05 17.30 10.95
N ALA A 296 -6.98 17.98 10.53
CA ALA A 296 -5.90 18.43 11.41
C ALA A 296 -6.21 19.73 12.18
N GLY A 297 -7.40 20.34 11.99
CA GLY A 297 -7.74 21.64 12.56
C GLY A 297 -7.04 22.84 11.89
N GLN A 298 -6.35 22.61 10.77
CA GLN A 298 -5.63 23.64 10.01
C GLN A 298 -6.56 24.32 9.01
N TYR A 299 -7.58 25.02 9.50
CA TYR A 299 -8.66 25.59 8.67
C TYR A 299 -8.16 26.62 7.65
N GLY A 300 -7.26 27.52 8.06
CA GLY A 300 -6.67 28.50 7.14
C GLY A 300 -5.89 27.83 6.00
N LEU A 301 -5.11 26.79 6.32
CA LEU A 301 -4.37 26.00 5.33
C LEU A 301 -5.31 25.21 4.41
N ALA A 302 -6.43 24.70 4.94
CA ALA A 302 -7.43 24.01 4.13
C ALA A 302 -7.99 24.94 3.04
N ILE A 303 -8.37 26.18 3.41
CA ILE A 303 -8.83 27.18 2.44
C ILE A 303 -7.71 27.60 1.47
N GLU A 304 -6.49 27.78 1.97
CA GLU A 304 -5.32 28.06 1.11
C GLU A 304 -5.16 27.01 0.01
N PHE A 305 -5.28 25.73 0.38
CA PHE A 305 -5.23 24.62 -0.58
C PHE A 305 -6.37 24.63 -1.60
N ALA A 306 -7.61 24.84 -1.14
CA ALA A 306 -8.79 24.93 -2.03
C ALA A 306 -8.70 26.11 -3.00
N ARG A 307 -8.08 27.22 -2.60
CA ARG A 307 -7.85 28.39 -3.46
C ARG A 307 -6.80 28.14 -4.55
N ARG A 308 -5.74 27.38 -4.22
CA ARG A 308 -4.63 27.10 -5.15
C ARG A 308 -5.00 26.08 -6.23
N SER A 309 -5.83 25.09 -5.88
CA SER A 309 -6.39 24.16 -6.87
C SER A 309 -7.75 23.65 -6.43
N PRO A 310 -8.64 23.26 -7.37
CA PRO A 310 -9.97 22.78 -7.02
C PRO A 310 -9.94 21.59 -6.05
N ALA A 311 -10.83 21.62 -5.07
CA ALA A 311 -11.21 20.48 -4.25
C ALA A 311 -12.63 20.03 -4.64
N ASP A 312 -13.01 18.80 -4.29
CA ASP A 312 -14.35 18.28 -4.57
C ASP A 312 -15.43 19.21 -3.94
N PRO A 313 -16.37 19.77 -4.74
CA PRO A 313 -17.32 20.76 -4.24
C PRO A 313 -18.23 20.22 -3.15
N ARG A 314 -18.60 18.93 -3.20
CA ARG A 314 -19.42 18.29 -2.17
C ARG A 314 -18.67 18.20 -0.84
N THR A 315 -17.38 17.90 -0.90
CA THR A 315 -16.50 17.87 0.28
C THR A 315 -16.40 19.26 0.91
N LEU A 316 -16.26 20.32 0.11
CA LEU A 316 -16.23 21.70 0.57
C LEU A 316 -17.58 22.14 1.17
N ALA A 317 -18.69 21.89 0.47
CA ALA A 317 -20.04 22.24 0.91
C ALA A 317 -20.43 21.52 2.22
N ARG A 318 -20.11 20.22 2.32
CA ARG A 318 -20.31 19.44 3.54
C ARG A 318 -19.52 20.00 4.71
N ALA A 319 -18.25 20.34 4.49
CA ALA A 319 -17.41 20.97 5.50
C ALA A 319 -17.98 22.33 5.92
N ALA A 320 -18.43 23.16 4.99
CA ALA A 320 -19.07 24.43 5.31
C ALA A 320 -20.32 24.23 6.17
N ARG A 321 -21.20 23.29 5.81
CA ARG A 321 -22.41 22.97 6.58
C ARG A 321 -22.06 22.51 8.00
N ASP A 322 -21.13 21.57 8.16
CA ASP A 322 -20.76 20.99 9.46
C ASP A 322 -20.07 21.99 10.40
N PHE A 323 -19.43 23.02 9.85
CA PHE A 323 -18.64 23.98 10.63
C PHE A 323 -19.27 25.38 10.71
N ALA A 324 -20.45 25.59 10.12
CA ALA A 324 -21.11 26.90 10.03
C ALA A 324 -21.28 27.61 11.39
N GLU A 325 -21.51 26.87 12.48
CA GLU A 325 -21.67 27.46 13.82
C GLU A 325 -20.34 27.59 14.57
N ARG A 326 -19.45 26.60 14.45
CA ARG A 326 -18.24 26.51 15.29
C ARG A 326 -17.03 27.22 14.70
N GLN A 327 -16.95 27.31 13.37
CA GLN A 327 -15.87 27.94 12.61
C GLN A 327 -16.48 28.68 11.41
N PRO A 328 -17.25 29.75 11.66
CA PRO A 328 -18.08 30.37 10.63
C PRO A 328 -17.27 31.06 9.51
N GLU A 329 -16.09 31.61 9.80
CA GLU A 329 -15.20 32.18 8.75
C GLU A 329 -14.74 31.09 7.77
N PHE A 330 -14.24 29.97 8.31
CA PHE A 330 -13.85 28.80 7.52
C PHE A 330 -15.02 28.25 6.70
N ALA A 331 -16.21 28.16 7.32
CA ALA A 331 -17.39 27.64 6.65
C ALA A 331 -17.82 28.53 5.48
N LEU A 332 -17.82 29.85 5.66
CA LEU A 332 -18.13 30.79 4.60
C LEU A 332 -17.13 30.67 3.45
N ASP A 333 -15.83 30.66 3.75
CA ASP A 333 -14.79 30.51 2.73
C ASP A 333 -14.89 29.16 1.99
N ALA A 334 -15.12 28.05 2.71
CA ALA A 334 -15.28 26.73 2.11
C ALA A 334 -16.51 26.67 1.20
N ALA A 335 -17.63 27.29 1.59
CA ALA A 335 -18.83 27.36 0.76
C ALA A 335 -18.59 28.20 -0.52
N MET A 336 -17.88 29.32 -0.41
CA MET A 336 -17.54 30.14 -1.56
C MET A 336 -16.59 29.42 -2.53
N GLU A 337 -15.59 28.70 -2.02
CA GLU A 337 -14.73 27.87 -2.88
C GLU A 337 -15.50 26.69 -3.51
N ALA A 338 -16.52 26.13 -2.83
CA ALA A 338 -17.40 25.11 -3.41
C ALA A 338 -18.18 25.67 -4.62
N LEU A 339 -18.81 26.84 -4.45
CA LEU A 339 -19.54 27.52 -5.52
C LEU A 339 -18.60 27.91 -6.67
N LYS A 340 -17.38 28.38 -6.37
CA LYS A 340 -16.34 28.65 -7.36
C LYS A 340 -16.00 27.41 -8.18
N ALA A 341 -15.74 26.29 -7.52
CA ALA A 341 -15.40 25.04 -8.20
C ALA A 341 -16.54 24.54 -9.10
N ILE A 342 -17.79 24.63 -8.64
CA ILE A 342 -18.97 24.29 -9.46
C ILE A 342 -19.07 25.22 -10.68
N ALA A 343 -18.87 26.52 -10.49
CA ALA A 343 -18.93 27.51 -11.57
C ALA A 343 -17.80 27.35 -12.61
N GLN A 344 -16.67 26.74 -12.19
CA GLN A 344 -15.58 26.34 -13.07
C GLN A 344 -15.80 24.98 -13.75
N GLY A 345 -16.95 24.32 -13.51
CA GLY A 345 -17.27 23.01 -14.07
C GLY A 345 -16.55 21.84 -13.39
N TYR A 346 -16.03 22.04 -12.16
CA TYR A 346 -15.36 20.99 -11.40
C TYR A 346 -16.34 20.19 -10.53
N GLY A 347 -16.03 18.91 -10.30
CA GLY A 347 -16.84 17.98 -9.51
C GLY A 347 -17.57 16.94 -10.37
N TYR A 348 -17.78 15.75 -9.81
CA TYR A 348 -18.43 14.64 -10.50
C TYR A 348 -19.93 14.59 -10.21
N ASP A 349 -20.76 14.51 -11.25
CA ASP A 349 -22.23 14.48 -11.19
C ASP A 349 -22.83 15.57 -10.30
N ILE A 350 -22.36 16.82 -10.45
CA ILE A 350 -22.88 17.97 -9.69
C ILE A 350 -24.33 18.26 -10.10
N THR A 351 -25.18 18.48 -9.11
CA THR A 351 -26.62 18.72 -9.25
C THR A 351 -27.04 20.07 -8.65
N ALA A 352 -28.29 20.46 -8.88
CA ALA A 352 -28.88 21.65 -8.24
C ALA A 352 -28.85 21.57 -6.70
N ALA A 353 -28.97 20.37 -6.12
CA ALA A 353 -28.91 20.18 -4.68
C ALA A 353 -27.55 20.58 -4.10
N ASP A 354 -26.46 20.29 -4.83
CA ASP A 354 -25.10 20.63 -4.40
C ASP A 354 -24.88 22.17 -4.35
N VAL A 355 -25.43 22.89 -5.33
CA VAL A 355 -25.42 24.37 -5.35
C VAL A 355 -26.19 24.94 -4.17
N LEU A 356 -27.39 24.41 -3.92
CA LEU A 356 -28.24 24.87 -2.82
C LEU A 356 -27.62 24.57 -1.46
N GLU A 357 -26.98 23.41 -1.27
CA GLU A 357 -26.30 23.07 -0.02
C GLU A 357 -25.14 24.03 0.24
N ALA A 358 -24.29 24.30 -0.76
CA ALA A 358 -23.18 25.24 -0.63
C ALA A 358 -23.66 26.66 -0.32
N HIS A 359 -24.65 27.15 -1.08
CA HIS A 359 -25.22 28.49 -0.86
C HIS A 359 -25.87 28.61 0.53
N ALA A 360 -26.67 27.62 0.95
CA ALA A 360 -27.31 27.64 2.26
C ALA A 360 -26.27 27.58 3.40
N ALA A 361 -25.16 26.87 3.22
CA ALA A 361 -24.07 26.86 4.17
C ALA A 361 -23.37 28.23 4.26
N ALA A 362 -23.14 28.90 3.12
CA ALA A 362 -22.61 30.27 3.09
C ALA A 362 -23.52 31.26 3.84
N VAL A 363 -24.82 31.23 3.57
CA VAL A 363 -25.81 32.10 4.24
C VAL A 363 -25.84 31.85 5.74
N ARG A 364 -25.85 30.59 6.18
CA ARG A 364 -25.81 30.25 7.62
C ARG A 364 -24.53 30.78 8.28
N ALA A 365 -23.37 30.55 7.67
CA ALA A 365 -22.09 31.01 8.19
C ALA A 365 -22.02 32.55 8.26
N ALA A 366 -22.51 33.24 7.23
CA ALA A 366 -22.58 34.70 7.21
C ALA A 366 -23.51 35.25 8.30
N ALA A 367 -24.64 34.60 8.56
CA ALA A 367 -25.55 34.97 9.64
C ALA A 367 -24.90 34.82 11.03
N VAL A 368 -24.14 33.75 11.26
CA VAL A 368 -23.38 33.54 12.51
C VAL A 368 -22.30 34.61 12.67
N LEU A 369 -21.65 35.05 11.59
CA LEU A 369 -20.71 36.17 11.57
C LEU A 369 -21.38 37.55 11.69
N GLN A 370 -22.70 37.62 11.72
CA GLN A 370 -23.47 38.87 11.72
C GLN A 370 -23.14 39.78 10.52
N LEU A 371 -22.82 39.17 9.37
CA LEU A 371 -22.63 39.91 8.13
C LEU A 371 -23.98 40.43 7.60
N PRO A 372 -23.97 41.50 6.80
CA PRO A 372 -25.15 41.97 6.08
C PRO A 372 -25.85 40.85 5.30
N ALA A 373 -27.18 40.90 5.20
CA ALA A 373 -27.99 39.85 4.57
C ALA A 373 -27.65 39.62 3.08
N ASP A 374 -27.12 40.65 2.42
CA ASP A 374 -26.67 40.68 1.02
C ASP A 374 -25.20 40.23 0.84
N ALA A 375 -24.41 40.12 1.91
CA ALA A 375 -22.96 39.86 1.81
C ALA A 375 -22.60 38.58 1.03
N VAL A 376 -23.40 37.52 1.13
CA VAL A 376 -23.18 36.29 0.35
C VAL A 376 -23.52 36.51 -1.13
N GLY A 377 -24.58 37.28 -1.40
CA GLY A 377 -24.98 37.66 -2.77
C GLY A 377 -23.89 38.49 -3.45
N GLU A 378 -23.39 39.54 -2.79
CA GLU A 378 -22.32 40.40 -3.30
C GLU A 378 -21.04 39.61 -3.61
N ARG A 379 -20.63 38.71 -2.70
CA ARG A 379 -19.46 37.84 -2.93
C ARG A 379 -19.68 36.88 -4.09
N LEU A 380 -20.89 36.36 -4.26
CA LEU A 380 -21.21 35.48 -5.37
C LEU A 380 -21.24 36.25 -6.70
N GLU A 381 -21.81 37.44 -6.73
CA GLU A 381 -21.79 38.31 -7.92
C GLU A 381 -20.35 38.65 -8.34
N ALA A 382 -19.50 39.04 -7.38
CA ALA A 382 -18.09 39.30 -7.62
C ALA A 382 -17.35 38.05 -8.15
N LEU A 383 -17.65 36.86 -7.61
CA LEU A 383 -17.09 35.60 -8.08
C LEU A 383 -17.53 35.29 -9.51
N LEU A 384 -18.81 35.45 -9.82
CA LEU A 384 -19.37 35.12 -11.13
C LEU A 384 -18.98 36.13 -12.23
N ALA A 385 -18.57 37.34 -11.85
CA ALA A 385 -18.04 38.35 -12.76
C ALA A 385 -16.61 38.03 -13.27
N HIS A 386 -15.91 37.07 -12.66
CA HIS A 386 -14.52 36.78 -13.02
C HIS A 386 -14.41 36.08 -14.39
N PRO A 387 -13.51 36.55 -15.30
CA PRO A 387 -13.26 35.86 -16.56
C PRO A 387 -12.85 34.39 -16.34
N GLY A 388 -13.47 33.47 -17.06
CA GLY A 388 -13.21 32.02 -16.95
C GLY A 388 -14.15 31.25 -16.02
N ILE A 389 -15.17 31.91 -15.45
CA ILE A 389 -16.20 31.27 -14.62
C ILE A 389 -17.54 31.24 -15.38
N ASN A 390 -18.21 30.09 -15.41
CA ASN A 390 -19.56 29.96 -15.97
C ASN A 390 -20.61 29.87 -14.85
N GLY A 391 -21.17 31.03 -14.50
CA GLY A 391 -22.20 31.14 -13.47
C GLY A 391 -23.60 30.71 -13.88
N ALA A 392 -23.86 30.40 -15.15
CA ALA A 392 -25.22 30.22 -15.66
C ALA A 392 -25.98 29.12 -14.92
N PHE A 393 -25.30 28.01 -14.61
CA PHE A 393 -25.87 26.92 -13.83
C PHE A 393 -26.26 27.37 -12.42
N ILE A 394 -25.36 28.02 -11.68
CA ILE A 394 -25.61 28.50 -10.31
C ILE A 394 -26.76 29.52 -10.30
N LEU A 395 -26.73 30.51 -11.19
CA LEU A 395 -27.77 31.52 -11.28
C LEU A 395 -29.14 30.92 -11.60
N SER A 396 -29.18 29.94 -12.51
CA SER A 396 -30.43 29.24 -12.86
C SER A 396 -31.03 28.46 -11.69
N VAL A 397 -30.19 27.91 -10.81
CA VAL A 397 -30.63 27.17 -9.62
C VAL A 397 -31.12 28.13 -8.54
N LEU A 398 -30.33 29.15 -8.21
CA LEU A 398 -30.68 30.11 -7.16
C LEU A 398 -31.88 30.99 -7.52
N GLY A 399 -32.05 31.31 -8.81
CA GLY A 399 -33.20 32.07 -9.30
C GLY A 399 -34.55 31.34 -9.18
N ARG A 400 -34.55 30.01 -9.00
CA ARG A 400 -35.78 29.20 -8.81
C ARG A 400 -36.25 29.11 -7.36
N VAL A 401 -35.43 29.58 -6.42
CA VAL A 401 -35.69 29.49 -4.97
C VAL A 401 -35.99 30.87 -4.36
N ARG A 402 -35.88 31.93 -5.15
CA ARG A 402 -36.27 33.30 -4.76
C ARG A 402 -37.78 33.51 -4.83
#